data_AF-A0A7Z7G3T5-F1
#
_entry.id   AF-A0A7Z7G3T5-F1
#
_cell.length_a   1.000
_cell.length_b   1.000
_cell.length_c   1.000
_cell.angle_alpha   90.00
_cell.angle_beta   90.00
_cell.angle_gamma   90.00
#
_symmetry.space_group_name_H-M   'P 1'
#
loop_
_entity.id
_entity.type
_entity.pdbx_description
1 polymer ?
#
loop_
_entity_poly.entity_id
_entity_poly.type
_entity_poly.pdbx_seq_one_letter_code
_entity_poly.pdbx_strand_id
1 'polypeptide(L)'
;MNGYIDNTFGPDELVTREQMATMIVRAAQIADSDSTISFSDGAEISSWACSALAAAITNGLVNGYPDGTLKPKGNTTRAEAATLIERTIQLTK
;
A
#
# COMPACT_ATOMS: atom_id res chain seq x y z
N MET A 1 -5.89 15.64 6.39
CA MET A 1 -4.49 15.16 6.31
C MET A 1 -3.90 15.28 7.70
N ASN A 2 -3.94 14.21 8.50
CA ASN A 2 -3.28 14.21 9.81
C ASN A 2 -2.02 13.36 9.67
N GLY A 3 -0.92 14.04 9.30
CA GLY A 3 0.42 13.50 9.38
C GLY A 3 0.86 13.46 10.84
N TYR A 4 1.55 12.39 11.20
CA TYR A 4 2.15 12.17 12.51
C TYR A 4 2.93 13.41 13.00
N ILE A 5 2.87 13.68 14.31
CA ILE A 5 3.20 14.94 14.98
C ILE A 5 4.70 15.26 15.11
N ASP A 6 5.55 14.79 14.20
CA ASP A 6 6.95 15.19 14.21
C ASP A 6 7.42 15.42 12.79
N ASN A 7 8.03 16.59 12.56
CA ASN A 7 8.53 17.10 11.28
C ASN A 7 9.74 16.30 10.74
N THR A 8 9.87 15.02 11.13
CA THR A 8 10.97 14.13 10.83
C THR A 8 10.49 13.07 9.86
N PHE A 9 11.02 13.07 8.64
CA PHE A 9 10.84 11.95 7.73
C PHE A 9 11.72 10.81 8.24
N GLY A 10 11.13 9.75 8.80
CA GLY A 10 11.84 8.54 9.22
C GLY A 10 11.89 7.50 8.09
N PRO A 11 12.88 7.52 7.17
CA PRO A 11 12.93 6.58 6.05
C PRO A 11 13.14 5.12 6.49
N ASP A 12 13.69 4.93 7.69
CA ASP A 12 13.96 3.61 8.27
C ASP A 12 12.82 3.12 9.18
N GLU A 13 11.79 3.95 9.42
CA GLU A 13 10.63 3.51 10.19
C GLU A 13 9.84 2.44 9.43
N LEU A 14 9.34 1.48 10.19
CA LEU A 14 8.48 0.43 9.65
C LEU A 14 7.12 1.02 9.29
N VAL A 15 6.66 0.75 8.08
CA VAL A 15 5.30 0.96 7.61
C VAL A 15 4.62 -0.37 7.36
N THR A 16 3.30 -0.39 7.49
CA THR A 16 2.50 -1.56 7.13
C THR A 16 2.27 -1.61 5.62
N ARG A 17 2.00 -2.79 5.08
CA ARG A 17 1.67 -2.95 3.64
C ARG A 17 0.45 -2.14 3.21
N GLU A 18 -0.57 -2.02 4.06
CA GLU A 18 -1.74 -1.17 3.77
C GLU A 18 -1.38 0.33 3.72
N GLN A 19 -0.43 0.78 4.55
CA GLN A 19 0.09 2.15 4.50
C GLN A 19 0.91 2.37 3.23
N MET A 20 1.77 1.41 2.85
CA MET A 20 2.53 1.46 1.60
C MET A 20 1.59 1.58 0.40
N ALA A 21 0.58 0.73 0.30
CA ALA A 21 -0.35 0.74 -0.83
C ALA A 21 -1.05 2.10 -0.96
N THR A 22 -1.46 2.68 0.17
CA THR A 22 -2.07 4.01 0.22
C THR A 22 -1.09 5.09 -0.26
N MET A 23 0.20 4.99 0.07
CA MET A 23 1.22 5.91 -0.44
C MET A 23 1.41 5.75 -1.95
N ILE A 24 1.45 4.52 -2.46
CA ILE A 24 1.61 4.22 -3.89
C ILE A 24 0.46 4.81 -4.70
N VAL A 25 -0.80 4.52 -4.32
CA VAL A 25 -1.98 5.02 -5.03
C VAL A 25 -2.01 6.54 -5.08
N ARG A 26 -1.67 7.20 -3.97
CA ARG A 26 -1.58 8.66 -3.91
C ARG A 26 -0.42 9.21 -4.75
N ALA A 27 0.76 8.59 -4.70
CA ALA A 27 1.93 9.02 -5.47
C ALA A 27 1.71 8.84 -6.98
N ALA A 28 1.05 7.76 -7.39
CA ALA A 28 0.67 7.47 -8.77
C ALA A 28 -0.57 8.24 -9.24
N GLN A 29 -1.21 9.05 -8.37
CA GLN A 29 -2.45 9.77 -8.66
C GLN A 29 -3.57 8.86 -9.19
N ILE A 30 -3.64 7.63 -8.68
CA ILE A 30 -4.64 6.65 -9.05
C ILE A 30 -5.91 6.91 -8.24
N ALA A 31 -7.06 6.83 -8.90
CA ALA A 31 -8.35 6.92 -8.22
C ALA A 31 -8.56 5.69 -7.33
N ASP A 32 -9.13 5.93 -6.15
CA ASP A 32 -9.59 4.87 -5.26
C ASP A 32 -10.56 3.92 -5.98
N SER A 33 -10.58 2.65 -5.55
CA SER A 33 -11.42 1.61 -6.14
C SER A 33 -12.25 0.96 -5.06
N ASP A 34 -13.54 0.77 -5.31
CA ASP A 34 -14.45 0.03 -4.42
C ASP A 34 -14.47 -1.47 -4.74
N SER A 35 -13.47 -1.96 -5.47
CA SER A 35 -13.36 -3.37 -5.83
C SER A 35 -13.25 -4.24 -4.58
N THR A 36 -14.00 -5.34 -4.56
CA THR A 36 -13.93 -6.30 -3.46
C THR A 36 -12.57 -6.98 -3.41
N ILE A 37 -11.94 -6.92 -2.24
CA ILE A 37 -10.65 -7.56 -1.97
C ILE A 37 -10.89 -9.00 -1.52
N SER A 38 -10.58 -9.96 -2.40
CA SER A 38 -10.82 -11.40 -2.16
C SER A 38 -9.57 -12.11 -1.63
N PHE A 39 -9.11 -11.75 -0.44
CA PHE A 39 -8.00 -12.43 0.24
C PHE A 39 -8.43 -12.94 1.61
N SER A 40 -7.79 -14.02 2.07
CA SER A 40 -8.15 -14.71 3.32
C SER A 40 -8.04 -13.82 4.56
N ASP A 41 -7.13 -12.86 4.53
CA ASP A 41 -6.87 -11.85 5.56
C ASP A 41 -7.42 -10.46 5.19
N GLY A 42 -8.32 -10.38 4.21
CA GLY A 42 -8.92 -9.11 3.78
C GLY A 42 -9.67 -8.38 4.90
N ALA A 43 -10.18 -9.12 5.89
CA ALA A 43 -10.82 -8.54 7.08
C ALA A 43 -9.85 -7.79 8.01
N GLU A 44 -8.54 -8.01 7.89
CA GLU A 44 -7.52 -7.32 8.70
C GLU A 44 -7.15 -5.94 8.12
N ILE A 45 -7.60 -5.64 6.90
CA ILE A 45 -7.36 -4.36 6.24
C ILE A 45 -8.11 -3.27 6.99
N SER A 46 -7.42 -2.20 7.36
CA SER A 46 -8.10 -1.05 7.95
C SER A 46 -9.03 -0.38 6.92
N SER A 47 -10.22 0.04 7.37
CA SER A 47 -11.24 0.65 6.50
C SER A 47 -10.73 1.82 5.67
N TRP A 48 -9.83 2.65 6.22
CA TRP A 48 -9.22 3.79 5.52
C TRP A 48 -8.25 3.39 4.39
N ALA A 49 -7.74 2.15 4.41
CA ALA A 49 -6.79 1.64 3.43
C ALA A 49 -7.47 0.76 2.38
N CYS A 50 -8.71 0.34 2.60
CA CYS A 50 -9.40 -0.65 1.77
C CYS A 50 -9.52 -0.17 0.31
N SER A 51 -9.99 1.06 0.10
CA SER A 51 -10.17 1.63 -1.25
C SER A 51 -8.86 1.78 -2.02
N ALA A 52 -7.81 2.24 -1.33
CA ALA A 52 -6.49 2.39 -1.92
C ALA A 52 -5.84 1.02 -2.18
N LEU A 53 -5.98 0.06 -1.28
CA LEU A 53 -5.43 -1.29 -1.48
C LEU A 53 -6.14 -1.99 -2.65
N ALA A 54 -7.45 -1.84 -2.77
CA ALA A 54 -8.22 -2.33 -3.91
C ALA A 54 -7.72 -1.72 -5.21
N ALA A 55 -7.53 -0.39 -5.26
CA ALA A 55 -6.98 0.29 -6.43
C ALA A 55 -5.57 -0.22 -6.78
N ALA A 56 -4.70 -0.39 -5.78
CA ALA A 56 -3.36 -0.89 -5.97
C ALA A 56 -3.35 -2.32 -6.54
N ILE A 57 -4.25 -3.19 -6.08
CA ILE A 57 -4.40 -4.57 -6.59
C ILE A 57 -4.94 -4.56 -8.03
N THR A 58 -6.00 -3.78 -8.29
CA THR A 58 -6.59 -3.68 -9.65
C THR A 58 -5.59 -3.20 -10.68
N ASN A 59 -4.68 -2.30 -10.29
CA ASN A 59 -3.62 -1.77 -11.16
C ASN A 59 -2.34 -2.63 -11.16
N GLY A 60 -2.33 -3.78 -10.47
CA GLY A 60 -1.17 -4.69 -10.43
C GLY A 60 0.04 -4.15 -9.66
N LEU A 61 -0.15 -3.10 -8.84
CA LEU A 61 0.90 -2.44 -8.07
C LEU A 61 1.19 -3.18 -6.76
N VAL A 62 0.18 -3.84 -6.21
CA VAL A 62 0.29 -4.68 -5.02
C VAL A 62 -0.30 -6.03 -5.34
N ASN A 63 0.49 -7.08 -5.16
CA ASN A 63 0.06 -8.47 -5.28
C ASN A 63 0.02 -9.13 -3.91
N GLY A 64 -0.91 -10.06 -3.76
CA GLY A 64 -0.94 -10.97 -2.62
C GLY A 64 0.13 -12.06 -2.73
N TYR A 65 0.23 -12.84 -1.67
CA TYR A 65 1.15 -13.94 -1.55
C TYR A 65 0.53 -15.25 -2.11
N PRO A 66 1.35 -16.24 -2.47
CA PRO A 66 0.87 -17.54 -2.96
C PRO A 66 -0.02 -18.31 -1.97
N ASP A 67 0.04 -17.96 -0.68
CA ASP A 67 -0.80 -18.50 0.40
C ASP A 67 -2.22 -17.87 0.43
N GLY A 68 -2.54 -16.97 -0.50
CA GLY A 68 -3.84 -16.31 -0.58
C GLY A 68 -4.02 -15.15 0.40
N THR A 69 -2.93 -14.59 0.94
CA THR A 69 -2.95 -13.47 1.90
C THR A 69 -2.36 -12.18 1.30
N LEU A 70 -2.68 -11.03 1.90
CA LEU A 70 -2.09 -9.73 1.59
C LEU A 70 -1.08 -9.26 2.65
N LYS A 71 -1.20 -9.77 3.87
CA LYS A 71 -0.50 -9.38 5.09
C LYS A 71 -0.58 -7.87 5.30
N PRO A 72 -1.79 -7.27 5.41
CA PRO A 72 -1.96 -5.81 5.40
C PRO A 72 -1.22 -5.12 6.54
N LYS A 73 -1.11 -5.77 7.70
CA LYS A 73 -0.36 -5.30 8.87
C LYS A 73 1.13 -5.66 8.85
N GLY A 74 1.56 -6.45 7.88
CA GLY A 74 2.97 -6.83 7.73
C GLY A 74 3.86 -5.59 7.59
N ASN A 75 4.90 -5.53 8.41
CA ASN A 75 5.83 -4.41 8.45
C ASN A 75 6.91 -4.55 7.36
N THR A 76 7.32 -3.41 6.81
CA THR A 76 8.47 -3.24 5.92
C THR A 76 9.02 -1.82 6.11
N THR A 77 10.27 -1.58 5.77
CA THR A 77 10.84 -0.24 5.91
C THR A 77 10.26 0.72 4.86
N ARG A 78 10.21 2.03 5.16
CA ARG A 78 9.76 3.02 4.18
C ARG A 78 10.70 3.15 2.98
N ALA A 79 11.99 2.88 3.16
CA ALA A 79 12.95 2.80 2.06
C ALA A 79 12.65 1.63 1.11
N GLU A 80 12.34 0.45 1.63
CA GLU A 80 11.89 -0.69 0.82
C GLU A 80 10.56 -0.38 0.12
N ALA A 81 9.63 0.27 0.84
CA ALA A 81 8.38 0.77 0.29
C ALA A 81 8.65 1.68 -0.91
N ALA A 82 9.45 2.75 -0.72
CA ALA A 82 9.82 3.75 -1.72
C ALA A 82 10.47 3.13 -2.95
N THR A 83 11.33 2.13 -2.76
CA THR A 83 11.96 1.38 -3.86
C THR A 83 10.93 0.60 -4.68
N LEU A 84 9.90 0.04 -4.02
CA LEU A 84 8.79 -0.60 -4.70
C LEU A 84 7.95 0.42 -5.49
N ILE A 85 7.71 1.60 -4.91
CA ILE A 85 7.01 2.72 -5.55
C ILE A 85 7.76 3.18 -6.82
N GLU A 86 9.06 3.41 -6.71
CA GLU A 86 9.90 3.86 -7.82
C GLU A 86 9.82 2.87 -8.99
N ARG A 87 9.94 1.58 -8.70
CA ARG A 87 9.83 0.51 -9.71
C ARG A 87 8.47 0.46 -10.39
N THR A 88 7.39 0.70 -9.64
CA THR A 88 6.03 0.71 -10.21
C THR A 88 5.75 1.95 -11.05
N ILE A 89 6.27 3.12 -10.67
CA ILE A 89 6.21 4.35 -11.48
C ILE A 89 6.98 4.19 -12.80
N GLN A 90 8.14 3.52 -12.78
CA GLN A 90 8.91 3.28 -14.01
C GLN A 90 8.20 2.32 -14.98
N LEU A 91 7.38 1.39 -14.47
CA LEU A 91 6.61 0.43 -15.28
C LEU A 91 5.37 1.03 -15.95
N THR A 92 4.93 2.22 -15.54
CA THR A 92 3.73 2.91 -16.08
C THR A 92 4.05 3.90 -17.21
N LYS A 93 5.29 3.88 -17.72
CA LYS A 93 5.78 4.75 -18.80
C LYS A 93 5.79 4.04 -20.14
#